data_AF-A0A6P6WSP8-F1
#
_entry.id   AF-A0A6P6WSP8-F1
#
_cell.length_a   1.000
_cell.length_b   1.000
_cell.length_c   1.000
_cell.angle_alpha   90.00
_cell.angle_beta   90.00
_cell.angle_gamma   90.00
#
_symmetry.space_group_name_H-M   'P 1'
#
loop_
_entity.id
_entity.type
_entity.pdbx_description
1 polymer ?
#
loop_
_entity_poly.entity_id
_entity_poly.type
_entity_poly.pdbx_seq_one_letter_code
_entity_poly.pdbx_strand_id
1 'polypeptide(L)'
;MENCHFLVVTFPAQGHINRTLQFAKRLAKLGVKTTFSTSLGAIKRMNNTSDSLPEKLSIVPFSDGYDHGWTGNDDFIEYMTSQKSHGSQTLKELIAAQSNKGQAITHVVYTTLLSWVGQLSHQLQIPSTLLWIQAAALFDIYYCFSNGCGETIRDSASSKTIHLPGLPTLASRDLPSFLLASNPGIYSFALPTIYKHFEILEKEETPKVLVNKFDALEPETLKAVEKLKLMAVGPLNLNPGKVISKK
;
A
#
# COMPACT_ATOMS: atom_id res chain seq x y z
N MET A 1 -20.09 -7.46 -16.63
CA MET A 1 -19.44 -7.57 -15.32
C MET A 1 -20.55 -7.46 -14.29
N GLU A 2 -20.79 -8.52 -13.53
CA GLU A 2 -21.55 -8.44 -12.28
C GLU A 2 -20.97 -7.32 -11.40
N ASN A 3 -21.79 -6.74 -10.51
CA ASN A 3 -21.53 -5.50 -9.77
C ASN A 3 -20.20 -5.48 -8.96
N CYS A 4 -19.05 -5.35 -9.65
CA CYS A 4 -17.75 -5.21 -9.02
C CYS A 4 -17.66 -3.85 -8.32
N HIS A 5 -17.52 -3.89 -6.99
CA HIS A 5 -17.32 -2.73 -6.15
C HIS A 5 -16.03 -2.90 -5.35
N PHE A 6 -15.06 -2.03 -5.60
CA PHE A 6 -13.74 -2.06 -5.00
C PHE A 6 -13.65 -1.03 -3.88
N LEU A 7 -13.19 -1.45 -2.71
CA LEU A 7 -12.76 -0.54 -1.65
C LEU A 7 -11.25 -0.37 -1.74
N VAL A 8 -10.78 0.85 -1.97
CA VAL A 8 -9.35 1.18 -2.08
C VAL A 8 -8.92 1.98 -0.86
N VAL A 9 -8.10 1.40 0.01
CA VAL A 9 -7.69 1.98 1.30
C VAL A 9 -6.22 2.36 1.29
N THR A 10 -5.90 3.59 1.71
CA THR A 10 -4.51 4.08 1.71
C THR A 10 -4.11 4.74 3.02
N PHE A 11 -2.83 4.66 3.35
CA PHE A 11 -2.26 5.38 4.50
C PHE A 11 -2.33 6.90 4.28
N PRO A 12 -2.64 7.72 5.30
CA PRO A 12 -2.93 9.16 5.15
C PRO A 12 -1.70 10.06 4.96
N ALA A 13 -0.70 9.60 4.22
CA ALA A 13 0.44 10.41 3.77
C ALA A 13 0.23 10.87 2.31
N GLN A 14 0.62 12.11 1.99
CA GLN A 14 0.40 12.70 0.67
C GLN A 14 0.97 11.84 -0.48
N GLY A 15 2.16 11.27 -0.29
CA GLY A 15 2.78 10.39 -1.28
C GLY A 15 2.00 9.09 -1.53
N HIS A 16 1.32 8.57 -0.49
CA HIS A 16 0.45 7.40 -0.60
C HIS A 16 -0.86 7.76 -1.28
N ILE A 17 -1.53 8.81 -0.80
CA ILE A 17 -2.81 9.30 -1.32
C ILE A 17 -2.73 9.57 -2.81
N ASN A 18 -1.71 10.30 -3.28
CA ASN A 18 -1.59 10.68 -4.69
C ASN A 18 -1.54 9.45 -5.61
N ARG A 19 -0.69 8.46 -5.28
CA ARG A 19 -0.51 7.26 -6.11
C ARG A 19 -1.76 6.39 -6.09
N THR A 20 -2.33 6.17 -4.90
CA THR A 20 -3.49 5.31 -4.73
C THR A 20 -4.78 5.93 -5.29
N LEU A 21 -4.93 7.24 -5.21
CA LEU A 21 -6.07 7.94 -5.80
C LEU A 21 -6.02 7.87 -7.33
N GLN A 22 -4.84 7.95 -7.95
CA GLN A 22 -4.70 7.76 -9.40
C GLN A 22 -5.07 6.32 -9.82
N PHE A 23 -4.69 5.32 -9.02
CA PHE A 23 -5.15 3.95 -9.21
C PHE A 23 -6.68 3.84 -9.14
N ALA A 24 -7.31 4.42 -8.10
CA ALA A 24 -8.76 4.43 -7.95
C ALA A 24 -9.48 5.16 -9.11
N LYS A 25 -8.93 6.29 -9.58
CA LYS A 25 -9.42 7.02 -10.77
C LYS A 25 -9.34 6.14 -12.03
N ARG A 26 -8.29 5.33 -12.19
CA ARG A 26 -8.17 4.39 -13.32
C ARG A 26 -9.22 3.29 -13.27
N LEU A 27 -9.43 2.67 -12.10
CA LEU A 27 -10.49 1.67 -11.90
C LEU A 27 -11.87 2.24 -12.28
N ALA A 28 -12.20 3.43 -11.78
CA ALA A 28 -13.46 4.09 -12.08
C ALA A 28 -13.64 4.38 -13.58
N LYS A 29 -12.58 4.82 -14.28
CA LYS A 29 -12.59 5.03 -15.74
C LYS A 29 -12.76 3.74 -16.55
N LEU A 30 -12.31 2.60 -16.01
CA LEU A 30 -12.55 1.28 -16.58
C LEU A 30 -13.96 0.75 -16.29
N GLY A 31 -14.82 1.54 -15.63
CA GLY A 31 -16.19 1.17 -15.35
C GLY A 31 -16.37 0.42 -14.02
N VAL A 32 -15.32 0.24 -13.22
CA VAL A 32 -15.39 -0.44 -11.91
C VAL A 32 -15.89 0.55 -10.86
N LYS A 33 -16.93 0.19 -10.12
CA LYS A 33 -17.37 1.02 -9.01
C LYS A 33 -16.29 1.01 -7.92
N THR A 34 -15.89 2.19 -7.48
CA THR A 34 -14.73 2.33 -6.59
C THR A 34 -15.07 3.25 -5.43
N THR A 35 -14.87 2.79 -4.20
CA THR A 35 -14.85 3.62 -3.00
C THR A 35 -13.40 3.81 -2.57
N PHE A 36 -12.91 5.04 -2.59
CA PHE A 36 -11.58 5.39 -2.08
C PHE A 36 -11.68 5.82 -0.61
N SER A 37 -10.80 5.31 0.23
CA SER A 37 -10.82 5.55 1.67
C SER A 37 -9.42 5.83 2.22
N THR A 38 -9.35 6.83 3.09
CA THR A 38 -8.18 7.23 3.89
C THR A 38 -8.70 7.89 5.18
N SER A 39 -7.82 8.30 6.09
CA SER A 39 -8.27 8.94 7.33
C SER A 39 -9.10 10.21 7.10
N LEU A 40 -10.03 10.45 8.01
CA LEU A 40 -10.92 11.62 7.98
C LEU A 40 -10.14 12.94 7.91
N GLY A 41 -9.08 13.06 8.71
CA GLY A 41 -8.20 14.23 8.69
C GLY A 41 -7.53 14.45 7.33
N ALA A 42 -7.13 13.38 6.63
CA ALA A 42 -6.54 13.49 5.30
C ALA A 42 -7.55 13.92 4.24
N ILE A 43 -8.78 13.40 4.26
CA ILE A 43 -9.83 13.80 3.31
C ILE A 43 -10.22 15.27 3.49
N LYS A 44 -10.30 15.76 4.73
CA LYS A 44 -10.53 17.18 5.00
C LYS A 44 -9.46 18.06 4.33
N ARG A 45 -8.19 17.63 4.33
CA ARG A 45 -7.10 18.34 3.62
C ARG A 45 -7.20 18.22 2.10
N MET A 46 -7.66 17.08 1.57
CA MET A 46 -7.84 16.86 0.13
C MET A 46 -8.98 17.72 -0.46
N ASN A 47 -10.10 17.88 0.25
CA ASN A 47 -11.26 18.62 -0.24
C ASN A 47 -11.00 20.12 -0.50
N ASN A 48 -9.84 20.63 -0.09
CA ASN A 48 -9.34 21.95 -0.49
C ASN A 48 -8.82 21.99 -1.95
N THR A 49 -8.83 20.86 -2.67
CA THR A 49 -8.40 20.78 -4.08
C THR A 49 -9.59 20.46 -4.99
N SER A 50 -9.87 21.35 -5.94
CA SER A 50 -11.05 21.34 -6.82
C SER A 50 -10.86 20.46 -8.06
N ASP A 51 -10.64 19.16 -7.87
CA ASP A 51 -10.62 18.18 -8.96
C ASP A 51 -11.97 17.45 -9.04
N SER A 52 -12.59 17.41 -10.23
CA SER A 52 -13.78 16.58 -10.44
C SER A 52 -13.41 15.09 -10.35
N LEU A 53 -14.18 14.34 -9.55
CA LEU A 53 -14.02 12.90 -9.43
C LEU A 53 -14.75 12.19 -10.58
N PRO A 54 -14.23 11.07 -11.10
CA PRO A 54 -14.98 10.20 -12.01
C PRO A 54 -16.30 9.75 -11.39
N GLU A 55 -17.36 9.59 -12.19
CA GLU A 55 -18.71 9.24 -11.73
C GLU A 55 -18.76 7.98 -10.85
N LYS A 56 -17.96 6.97 -11.18
CA LYS A 56 -17.88 5.69 -10.45
C LYS A 56 -16.93 5.70 -9.26
N LEU A 57 -16.40 6.86 -8.88
CA LEU A 57 -15.49 7.02 -7.74
C LEU A 57 -16.16 7.83 -6.63
N SER A 58 -16.38 7.20 -5.48
CA SER A 58 -16.74 7.87 -4.23
C SER A 58 -15.54 7.95 -3.29
N ILE A 59 -15.51 8.97 -2.44
CA ILE A 59 -14.53 9.09 -1.36
C ILE A 59 -15.30 8.96 -0.04
N VAL A 60 -14.90 8.00 0.79
CA VAL A 60 -15.49 7.79 2.12
C VAL A 60 -14.37 7.66 3.16
N PRO A 61 -14.32 8.53 4.18
CA PRO A 61 -13.28 8.46 5.21
C PRO A 61 -13.45 7.26 6.14
N PHE A 62 -12.35 6.87 6.77
CA PHE A 62 -12.35 6.07 7.99
C PHE A 62 -11.77 6.90 9.15
N SER A 63 -12.12 6.56 10.39
CA SER A 63 -11.51 7.22 11.56
C SER A 63 -10.18 6.55 11.90
N ASP A 64 -9.12 7.32 12.08
CA ASP A 64 -7.83 6.81 12.58
C ASP A 64 -7.61 7.12 14.07
N GLY A 65 -8.64 7.60 14.77
CA GLY A 65 -8.54 8.16 16.11
C GLY A 65 -7.92 9.56 16.16
N TYR A 66 -7.53 10.11 15.01
CA TYR A 66 -6.92 11.42 14.82
C TYR A 66 -7.68 12.21 13.75
N ASP A 67 -8.99 12.34 13.95
CA ASP A 67 -9.96 12.84 12.96
C ASP A 67 -9.79 14.32 12.59
N HIS A 68 -9.00 15.06 13.36
CA HIS A 68 -8.56 16.43 13.07
C HIS A 68 -7.19 16.50 12.37
N GLY A 69 -6.58 15.35 12.12
CA GLY A 69 -5.24 15.18 11.59
C GLY A 69 -4.21 14.98 12.70
N TRP A 70 -3.34 13.99 12.52
CA TRP A 70 -2.18 13.78 13.39
C TRP A 70 -1.18 14.94 13.23
N THR A 71 -0.74 15.49 14.36
CA THR A 71 0.15 16.67 14.42
C THR A 71 1.62 16.32 14.57
N GLY A 72 1.96 15.05 14.83
CA GLY A 72 3.32 14.62 15.13
C GLY A 72 3.72 14.68 16.60
N ASN A 73 2.81 15.09 17.49
CA ASN A 73 3.11 15.24 18.92
C ASN A 73 3.09 13.91 19.68
N ASP A 74 2.26 12.96 19.24
CA ASP A 74 2.16 11.64 19.86
C ASP A 74 3.12 10.64 19.22
N ASP A 75 3.40 9.56 19.94
CA ASP A 75 4.24 8.48 19.43
C ASP A 75 3.63 7.84 18.17
N PHE A 76 4.48 7.50 17.21
CA PHE A 76 4.01 6.96 15.94
C PHE A 76 3.43 5.55 16.07
N ILE A 77 3.91 4.73 17.01
CA ILE A 77 3.36 3.39 17.29
C ILE A 77 1.97 3.53 17.91
N GLU A 78 1.78 4.49 18.81
CA GLU A 78 0.46 4.85 19.35
C GLU A 78 -0.49 5.28 18.23
N TYR A 79 -0.03 6.14 17.32
CA TYR A 79 -0.78 6.54 16.13
C TYR A 79 -1.20 5.33 15.29
N MET A 80 -0.26 4.43 14.97
CA MET A 80 -0.55 3.21 14.17
C MET A 80 -1.52 2.26 14.89
N THR A 81 -1.42 2.17 16.22
CA THR A 81 -2.32 1.35 17.06
C THR A 81 -3.73 1.91 17.07
N SER A 82 -3.86 3.23 17.28
CA SER A 82 -5.12 3.95 17.21
C SER A 82 -5.76 3.83 15.82
N GLN A 83 -4.96 4.02 14.77
CA GLN A 83 -5.40 3.88 13.38
C GLN A 83 -5.94 2.47 13.11
N LYS A 84 -5.23 1.42 13.57
CA LYS A 84 -5.70 0.04 13.42
C LYS A 84 -7.03 -0.17 14.14
N SER A 85 -7.18 0.31 15.38
CA SER A 85 -8.38 0.12 16.19
C SER A 85 -9.60 0.81 15.56
N HIS A 86 -9.55 2.14 15.43
CA HIS A 86 -10.64 2.95 14.91
C HIS A 86 -10.89 2.70 13.41
N GLY A 87 -9.81 2.49 12.65
CA GLY A 87 -9.89 2.24 11.21
C GLY A 87 -10.55 0.89 10.91
N SER A 88 -10.22 -0.16 11.67
CA SER A 88 -10.85 -1.47 11.48
C SER A 88 -12.35 -1.43 11.79
N GLN A 89 -12.73 -0.74 12.87
CA GLN A 89 -14.13 -0.58 13.25
C GLN A 89 -14.91 0.18 12.16
N THR A 90 -14.44 1.37 11.79
CA THR A 90 -15.16 2.23 10.83
C THR A 90 -15.19 1.65 9.42
N LEU A 91 -14.14 0.96 8.97
CA LEU A 91 -14.18 0.25 7.68
C LEU A 91 -15.14 -0.94 7.71
N LYS A 92 -15.24 -1.67 8.82
CA LYS A 92 -16.22 -2.76 8.97
C LYS A 92 -17.65 -2.23 8.86
N GLU A 93 -17.93 -1.10 9.52
CA GLU A 93 -19.22 -0.41 9.43
C GLU A 93 -19.51 0.08 8.00
N LEU A 94 -18.51 0.65 7.32
CA LEU A 94 -18.62 1.05 5.91
C LEU A 94 -18.98 -0.13 5.00
N ILE A 95 -18.26 -1.25 5.14
CA ILE A 95 -18.51 -2.46 4.35
C ILE A 95 -19.94 -2.98 4.57
N ALA A 96 -20.39 -3.04 5.83
CA ALA A 96 -21.75 -3.45 6.17
C ALA A 96 -22.81 -2.50 5.59
N ALA A 97 -22.59 -1.19 5.70
CA ALA A 97 -23.50 -0.17 5.17
C ALA A 97 -23.61 -0.24 3.64
N GLN A 98 -22.52 -0.54 2.93
CA GLN A 98 -22.54 -0.73 1.48
C GLN A 98 -23.30 -2.00 1.09
N SER A 99 -23.12 -3.09 1.84
CA SER A 99 -23.88 -4.33 1.65
C SER A 99 -25.40 -4.09 1.79
N ASN A 100 -25.82 -3.41 2.86
CA ASN A 100 -27.24 -3.10 3.12
C ASN A 100 -27.89 -2.23 2.03
N LYS A 101 -27.09 -1.47 1.25
CA LYS A 101 -27.57 -0.67 0.12
C LYS A 101 -27.62 -1.46 -1.20
N GLY A 102 -27.37 -2.77 -1.19
CA GLY A 102 -27.23 -3.59 -2.40
C GLY A 102 -25.95 -3.28 -3.18
N GLN A 103 -24.95 -2.70 -2.53
CA GLN A 103 -23.70 -2.23 -3.13
C GLN A 103 -22.49 -2.90 -2.47
N ALA A 104 -22.62 -4.20 -2.16
CA ALA A 104 -21.61 -4.96 -1.42
C ALA A 104 -20.19 -4.77 -1.98
N ILE A 105 -19.23 -4.57 -1.10
CA ILE A 105 -17.81 -4.51 -1.46
C ILE A 105 -17.36 -5.92 -1.85
N THR A 106 -16.96 -6.07 -3.11
CA THR A 106 -16.56 -7.36 -3.67
C THR A 106 -15.06 -7.62 -3.52
N HIS A 107 -14.23 -6.57 -3.46
CA HIS A 107 -12.77 -6.66 -3.36
C HIS A 107 -12.21 -5.47 -2.58
N VAL A 108 -11.12 -5.70 -1.83
CA VAL A 108 -10.38 -4.66 -1.11
C VAL A 108 -8.98 -4.52 -1.70
N VAL A 109 -8.57 -3.29 -2.05
CA VAL A 109 -7.19 -2.97 -2.39
C VAL A 109 -6.62 -2.08 -1.29
N TYR A 110 -5.45 -2.42 -0.77
CA TYR A 110 -4.85 -1.68 0.33
C TYR A 110 -3.36 -1.48 0.12
N THR A 111 -2.78 -0.44 0.72
CA THR A 111 -1.35 -0.12 0.54
C THR A 111 -0.47 -0.58 1.70
N THR A 112 0.84 -0.47 1.48
CA THR A 112 1.86 -0.53 2.54
C THR A 112 1.48 0.27 3.78
N LEU A 113 1.93 -0.19 4.95
CA LEU A 113 1.57 0.30 6.31
C LEU A 113 0.17 -0.08 6.83
N LEU A 114 -0.74 -0.53 5.97
CA LEU A 114 -2.12 -0.89 6.38
C LEU A 114 -2.36 -2.41 6.39
N SER A 115 -1.44 -3.21 6.95
CA SER A 115 -1.60 -4.67 6.97
C SER A 115 -2.88 -5.12 7.68
N TRP A 116 -3.37 -4.32 8.63
CA TRP A 116 -4.64 -4.53 9.31
C TRP A 116 -5.86 -4.53 8.37
N VAL A 117 -5.80 -3.84 7.22
CA VAL A 117 -6.88 -3.85 6.22
C VAL A 117 -6.95 -5.21 5.52
N GLY A 118 -5.81 -5.81 5.20
CA GLY A 118 -5.76 -7.18 4.68
C GLY A 118 -6.29 -8.19 5.70
N GLN A 119 -5.91 -8.05 6.98
CA GLN A 119 -6.45 -8.89 8.06
C GLN A 119 -7.97 -8.76 8.19
N LEU A 120 -8.50 -7.53 8.17
CA LEU A 120 -9.94 -7.27 8.22
C LEU A 120 -10.66 -7.90 7.03
N SER A 121 -10.10 -7.77 5.83
CA SER A 121 -10.68 -8.32 4.61
C SER A 121 -10.78 -9.84 4.68
N HIS A 122 -9.72 -10.51 5.16
CA HIS A 122 -9.72 -11.95 5.41
C HIS A 122 -10.78 -12.34 6.46
N GLN A 123 -10.91 -11.60 7.57
CA GLN A 123 -11.95 -11.84 8.59
C GLN A 123 -13.37 -11.73 8.03
N LEU A 124 -13.58 -10.82 7.07
CA LEU A 124 -14.86 -10.59 6.41
C LEU A 124 -15.06 -11.47 5.17
N GLN A 125 -14.12 -12.36 4.85
CA GLN A 125 -14.14 -13.21 3.66
C GLN A 125 -14.25 -12.41 2.35
N ILE A 126 -13.65 -11.21 2.31
CA ILE A 126 -13.58 -10.37 1.11
C ILE A 126 -12.18 -10.51 0.52
N PRO A 127 -12.04 -10.89 -0.76
CA PRO A 127 -10.75 -10.94 -1.43
C PRO A 127 -10.00 -9.60 -1.31
N SER A 128 -8.71 -9.67 -1.00
CA SER A 128 -7.87 -8.48 -0.86
C SER A 128 -6.63 -8.52 -1.74
N THR A 129 -6.10 -7.35 -2.09
CA THR A 129 -4.89 -7.23 -2.90
C THR A 129 -4.02 -6.09 -2.38
N LEU A 130 -2.76 -6.40 -2.13
CA LEU A 130 -1.75 -5.40 -1.77
C LEU A 130 -1.37 -4.58 -3.00
N LEU A 131 -1.54 -3.26 -2.92
CA LEU A 131 -0.97 -2.29 -3.85
C LEU A 131 0.37 -1.80 -3.31
N TRP A 132 1.45 -2.34 -3.90
CA TRP A 132 2.82 -1.92 -3.66
C TRP A 132 3.11 -0.59 -4.38
N ILE A 133 2.99 0.51 -3.64
CA ILE A 133 3.18 1.85 -4.19
C ILE A 133 4.64 2.32 -4.19
N GLN A 134 5.56 1.56 -3.56
CA GLN A 134 7.00 1.85 -3.50
C GLN A 134 7.74 1.28 -4.72
N ALA A 135 9.05 1.52 -4.81
CA ALA A 135 9.90 0.93 -5.86
C ALA A 135 9.82 -0.61 -5.81
N ALA A 136 9.86 -1.29 -6.96
CA ALA A 136 9.74 -2.74 -7.00
C ALA A 136 10.93 -3.41 -6.29
N ALA A 137 12.14 -2.84 -6.42
CA ALA A 137 13.33 -3.32 -5.73
C ALA A 137 13.16 -3.39 -4.20
N LEU A 138 12.38 -2.49 -3.59
CA LEU A 138 12.10 -2.54 -2.15
C LEU A 138 11.26 -3.76 -1.78
N PHE A 139 10.35 -4.20 -2.66
CA PHE A 139 9.59 -5.43 -2.43
C PHE A 139 10.53 -6.64 -2.37
N ASP A 140 11.46 -6.75 -3.34
CA ASP A 140 12.46 -7.81 -3.40
C ASP A 140 13.37 -7.77 -2.15
N ILE A 141 13.83 -6.60 -1.73
CA ILE A 141 14.64 -6.42 -0.50
C ILE A 141 13.89 -6.92 0.73
N TYR A 142 12.64 -6.49 0.93
CA TYR A 142 11.86 -6.88 2.10
C TYR A 142 11.51 -8.37 2.09
N TYR A 143 11.21 -8.92 0.92
CA TYR A 143 10.93 -10.34 0.77
C TYR A 143 12.18 -11.16 1.11
N CYS A 144 13.34 -10.81 0.54
CA CYS A 144 14.64 -11.42 0.84
C CYS A 144 14.95 -11.34 2.35
N PHE A 145 14.79 -10.16 2.95
CA PHE A 145 15.00 -9.94 4.38
C PHE A 145 14.16 -10.89 5.23
N SER A 146 12.91 -11.14 4.82
CA SER A 146 11.98 -12.04 5.52
C SER A 146 12.24 -13.53 5.25
N ASN A 147 12.94 -13.87 4.15
CA ASN A 147 13.10 -15.24 3.64
C ASN A 147 14.57 -15.70 3.56
N GLY A 148 15.46 -15.18 4.41
CA GLY A 148 16.82 -15.71 4.59
C GLY A 148 17.97 -14.73 4.41
N CYS A 149 17.71 -13.50 3.98
CA CYS A 149 18.74 -12.46 3.80
C CYS A 149 18.87 -11.50 5.00
N GLY A 150 18.11 -11.75 6.07
CA GLY A 150 18.00 -10.84 7.21
C GLY A 150 19.34 -10.56 7.91
N GLU A 151 20.15 -11.60 8.16
CA GLU A 151 21.47 -11.45 8.78
C GLU A 151 22.43 -10.68 7.88
N THR A 152 22.52 -11.05 6.59
CA THR A 152 23.34 -10.35 5.59
C THR A 152 23.01 -8.86 5.54
N ILE A 153 21.72 -8.50 5.58
CA ILE A 153 21.29 -7.10 5.57
C ILE A 153 21.61 -6.41 6.90
N ARG A 154 21.38 -7.06 8.05
CA ARG A 154 21.65 -6.46 9.37
C ARG A 154 23.14 -6.18 9.59
N ASP A 155 24.00 -7.10 9.16
CA ASP A 155 25.45 -7.01 9.31
C ASP A 155 26.10 -6.07 8.28
N SER A 156 25.34 -5.62 7.28
CA SER A 156 25.86 -4.77 6.21
C SER A 156 26.10 -3.31 6.60
N ALA A 157 25.93 -2.94 7.87
CA ALA A 157 26.12 -1.56 8.36
C ALA A 157 27.52 -1.00 8.04
N SER A 158 28.54 -1.86 7.94
CA SER A 158 29.93 -1.51 7.59
C SER A 158 30.34 -1.96 6.18
N SER A 159 29.48 -2.67 5.46
CA SER A 159 29.79 -3.26 4.16
C SER A 159 29.71 -2.22 3.04
N LYS A 160 30.72 -2.21 2.17
CA LYS A 160 30.73 -1.37 0.95
C LYS A 160 29.79 -1.89 -0.14
N THR A 161 29.54 -3.20 -0.16
CA THR A 161 28.75 -3.89 -1.18
C THR A 161 27.88 -4.98 -0.56
N ILE A 162 26.67 -5.13 -1.06
CA ILE A 162 25.64 -6.08 -0.64
C ILE A 162 25.09 -6.71 -1.90
N HIS A 163 25.07 -8.04 -1.91
CA HIS A 163 24.52 -8.83 -3.02
C HIS A 163 23.25 -9.52 -2.54
N LEU A 164 22.12 -9.17 -3.15
CA LEU A 164 20.83 -9.80 -2.91
C LEU A 164 20.36 -10.52 -4.17
N PRO A 165 19.67 -11.68 -4.06
CA PRO A 165 19.13 -12.39 -5.22
C PRO A 165 18.24 -11.50 -6.08
N GLY A 166 18.47 -11.50 -7.39
CA GLY A 166 17.64 -10.78 -8.38
C GLY A 166 17.76 -9.25 -8.34
N LEU A 167 18.73 -8.70 -7.59
CA LEU A 167 18.98 -7.26 -7.48
C LEU A 167 20.40 -6.92 -7.92
N PRO A 168 20.63 -5.68 -8.42
CA PRO A 168 21.98 -5.19 -8.67
C PRO A 168 22.79 -5.12 -7.37
N THR A 169 24.10 -4.92 -7.48
CA THR A 169 24.94 -4.72 -6.30
C THR A 169 24.51 -3.43 -5.58
N LEU A 170 24.20 -3.54 -4.30
CA LEU A 170 23.74 -2.44 -3.45
C LEU A 170 24.83 -2.03 -2.46
N ALA A 171 24.75 -0.83 -1.92
CA ALA A 171 25.47 -0.40 -0.72
C ALA A 171 24.51 -0.30 0.46
N SER A 172 25.04 -0.24 1.69
CA SER A 172 24.25 -0.08 2.91
C SER A 172 23.29 1.12 2.86
N ARG A 173 23.71 2.23 2.23
CA ARG A 173 22.90 3.44 2.03
C ARG A 173 21.71 3.28 1.08
N ASP A 174 21.73 2.24 0.24
CA ASP A 174 20.64 1.95 -0.70
C ASP A 174 19.51 1.15 -0.01
N LEU A 175 19.78 0.62 1.19
CA LEU A 175 18.80 -0.12 1.98
C LEU A 175 17.99 0.81 2.89
N PRO A 176 16.71 0.49 3.14
CA PRO A 176 15.93 1.15 4.16
C PRO A 176 16.62 1.07 5.51
N SER A 177 16.86 2.22 6.14
CA SER A 177 17.65 2.34 7.37
C SER A 177 17.13 1.47 8.52
N PHE A 178 15.81 1.25 8.58
CA PHE A 178 15.17 0.44 9.61
C PHE A 178 15.42 -1.07 9.48
N LEU A 179 16.05 -1.52 8.39
CA LEU A 179 16.54 -2.91 8.25
C LEU A 179 17.94 -3.10 8.84
N LEU A 180 18.69 -2.01 9.05
CA LEU A 180 20.07 -2.05 9.53
C LEU A 180 20.09 -2.09 11.06
N ALA A 181 20.97 -2.94 11.62
CA ALA A 181 21.11 -3.07 13.08
C ALA A 181 21.53 -1.77 13.78
N SER A 182 22.19 -0.86 13.04
CA SER A 182 22.65 0.44 13.52
C SER A 182 21.54 1.46 13.76
N ASN A 183 20.29 1.18 13.38
CA ASN A 183 19.18 2.13 13.50
C ASN A 183 17.88 1.48 14.03
N PRO A 184 17.82 1.11 15.32
CA PRO A 184 16.60 0.57 15.94
C PRO A 184 15.49 1.62 16.18
N GLY A 185 15.69 2.89 15.82
CA GLY A 185 14.78 4.00 16.11
C GLY A 185 13.60 4.16 15.14
N ILE A 186 12.73 5.16 15.43
CA ILE A 186 11.58 5.83 14.72
C ILE A 186 10.69 5.00 13.77
N TYR A 187 11.23 4.03 13.04
CA TYR A 187 10.56 3.16 12.08
C TYR A 187 10.35 1.73 12.57
N SER A 188 10.43 1.49 13.89
CA SER A 188 10.19 0.16 14.48
C SER A 188 8.83 -0.45 14.12
N PHE A 189 7.85 0.39 13.75
CA PHE A 189 6.54 -0.03 13.23
C PHE A 189 6.59 -0.65 11.81
N ALA A 190 7.58 -0.29 11.00
CA ALA A 190 7.58 -0.60 9.57
C ALA A 190 7.82 -2.08 9.31
N LEU A 191 8.83 -2.66 9.97
CA LEU A 191 9.21 -4.05 9.76
C LEU A 191 8.13 -5.06 10.20
N PRO A 192 7.51 -4.95 11.39
CA PRO A 192 6.37 -5.79 11.76
C PRO A 192 5.21 -5.69 10.76
N THR A 193 4.98 -4.48 10.22
CA THR A 193 3.92 -4.28 9.23
C THR A 193 4.24 -4.98 7.90
N ILE A 194 5.50 -4.94 7.46
CA ILE A 194 5.99 -5.64 6.26
C ILE A 194 5.85 -7.15 6.41
N TYR A 195 6.32 -7.72 7.52
CA TYR A 195 6.14 -9.14 7.82
C TYR A 195 4.67 -9.54 7.79
N LYS A 196 3.79 -8.69 8.35
CA LYS A 196 2.37 -8.96 8.34
C LYS A 196 1.76 -9.00 6.94
N HIS A 197 2.26 -8.20 6.00
CA HIS A 197 1.83 -8.30 4.60
C HIS A 197 2.22 -9.63 3.98
N PHE A 198 3.44 -10.12 4.22
CA PHE A 198 3.87 -11.42 3.71
C PHE A 198 3.10 -12.58 4.34
N GLU A 199 2.85 -12.56 5.65
CA GLU A 199 1.99 -13.57 6.31
C GLU A 199 0.57 -13.62 5.73
N ILE A 200 0.02 -12.48 5.28
CA ILE A 200 -1.29 -12.44 4.62
C ILE A 200 -1.19 -13.06 3.22
N LEU A 201 -0.16 -12.69 2.45
CA LEU A 201 0.05 -13.22 1.10
C LEU A 201 0.28 -14.74 1.11
N GLU A 202 1.00 -15.28 2.10
CA GLU A 202 1.26 -16.72 2.21
C GLU A 202 0.00 -17.56 2.47
N LYS A 203 -1.10 -16.94 2.92
CA LYS A 203 -2.38 -17.61 3.14
C LYS A 203 -3.27 -17.66 1.91
N GLU A 204 -2.93 -16.89 0.88
CA GLU A 204 -3.69 -16.86 -0.37
C GLU A 204 -3.24 -18.01 -1.28
N GLU A 205 -4.18 -18.68 -1.95
CA GLU A 205 -3.86 -19.74 -2.91
C GLU A 205 -3.12 -19.20 -4.15
N THR A 206 -3.47 -17.99 -4.57
CA THR A 206 -2.86 -17.30 -5.72
C THR A 206 -2.50 -15.87 -5.36
N PRO A 207 -1.47 -15.67 -4.53
CA PRO A 207 -1.15 -14.36 -3.98
C PRO A 207 -0.73 -13.39 -5.10
N LYS A 208 -1.45 -12.27 -5.16
CA LYS A 208 -1.24 -11.21 -6.16
C LYS A 208 -0.84 -9.92 -5.45
N VAL A 209 0.14 -9.23 -6.04
CA VAL A 209 0.53 -7.89 -5.61
C VAL A 209 0.52 -6.99 -6.83
N LEU A 210 -0.18 -5.86 -6.72
CA LEU A 210 -0.15 -4.83 -7.75
C LEU A 210 1.06 -3.93 -7.48
N VAL A 211 1.96 -3.81 -8.43
CA VAL A 211 3.20 -3.04 -8.28
C VAL A 211 3.10 -1.76 -9.10
N ASN A 212 3.33 -0.62 -8.46
CA ASN A 212 3.45 0.67 -9.14
C ASN A 212 4.81 0.80 -9.86
N LYS A 213 5.02 -0.05 -10.86
CA LYS A 213 6.23 -0.11 -11.67
C LYS A 213 5.96 0.39 -13.08
N PHE A 214 7.01 0.94 -13.70
CA PHE A 214 7.08 1.17 -15.13
C PHE A 214 8.09 0.19 -15.71
N ASP A 215 7.64 -0.73 -16.55
CA ASP A 215 8.45 -1.87 -16.99
C ASP A 215 9.77 -1.47 -17.67
N ALA A 216 9.82 -0.32 -18.35
CA ALA A 216 11.04 0.16 -18.99
C ALA A 216 12.14 0.63 -18.01
N LEU A 217 11.82 0.87 -16.74
CA LEU A 217 12.80 1.32 -15.73
C LEU A 217 13.35 0.21 -14.85
N GLU A 218 12.65 -0.92 -14.74
CA GLU A 218 13.07 -2.02 -13.86
C GLU A 218 12.94 -3.38 -14.55
N PRO A 219 13.54 -3.62 -15.73
CA PRO A 219 13.29 -4.85 -16.52
C PRO A 219 13.67 -6.15 -15.81
N GLU A 220 14.51 -6.10 -14.76
CA GLU A 220 15.08 -7.28 -14.09
C GLU A 220 14.50 -7.58 -12.70
N THR A 221 13.77 -6.66 -12.07
CA THR A 221 13.09 -6.93 -10.79
C THR A 221 11.82 -7.75 -11.05
N LEU A 222 11.34 -8.48 -10.04
CA LEU A 222 10.24 -9.47 -10.06
C LEU A 222 10.64 -10.96 -10.24
N LYS A 223 11.92 -11.30 -10.44
CA LYS A 223 12.36 -12.71 -10.53
C LYS A 223 12.54 -13.40 -9.18
N ALA A 224 12.63 -12.64 -8.08
CA ALA A 224 13.00 -13.19 -6.78
C ALA A 224 11.87 -13.95 -6.07
N VAL A 225 10.62 -13.86 -6.55
CA VAL A 225 9.48 -14.45 -5.86
C VAL A 225 8.62 -15.32 -6.78
N GLU A 226 9.13 -16.52 -7.11
CA GLU A 226 8.44 -17.49 -7.97
C GLU A 226 7.02 -17.85 -7.49
N LYS A 227 6.75 -17.71 -6.18
CA LYS A 227 5.44 -18.00 -5.56
C LYS A 227 4.43 -16.86 -5.64
N LEU A 228 4.83 -15.63 -5.96
CA LEU A 228 3.94 -14.46 -5.96
C LEU A 228 3.70 -13.94 -7.39
N LYS A 229 2.44 -13.68 -7.73
CA LYS A 229 2.10 -13.03 -9.00
C LYS A 229 2.16 -11.50 -8.84
N LEU A 230 3.28 -10.92 -9.25
CA LEU A 230 3.45 -9.47 -9.27
C LEU A 230 2.90 -8.89 -10.58
N MET A 231 2.00 -7.92 -10.50
CA MET A 231 1.33 -7.31 -11.65
C MET A 231 1.62 -5.81 -11.74
N ALA A 232 2.25 -5.37 -12.82
CA ALA A 232 2.50 -3.95 -13.03
C ALA A 232 1.19 -3.18 -13.30
N VAL A 233 0.95 -2.12 -12.53
CA VAL A 233 -0.18 -1.19 -12.70
C VAL A 233 0.27 0.27 -12.84
N GLY A 234 1.58 0.49 -12.83
CA GLY A 234 2.20 1.79 -12.87
C GLY A 234 2.40 2.34 -14.30
N PRO A 235 2.94 3.55 -14.40
CA PRO A 235 3.30 4.41 -13.28
C PRO A 235 2.10 5.26 -12.86
N LEU A 236 1.79 5.29 -11.56
CA LEU A 236 0.62 5.96 -10.96
C LEU A 236 0.84 7.46 -10.69
N ASN A 237 1.95 8.02 -11.16
CA ASN A 237 2.31 9.44 -11.09
C ASN A 237 1.92 10.23 -12.37
N LEU A 238 1.48 9.56 -13.43
CA LEU A 238 1.09 10.21 -14.68
C LEU A 238 -0.43 10.39 -14.77
N ASN A 239 -0.86 11.65 -14.88
CA ASN A 239 -2.17 11.99 -15.42
C ASN A 239 -2.14 11.67 -16.93
N PRO A 240 -3.00 10.79 -17.46
CA PRO A 240 -2.99 10.44 -18.88
C PRO A 240 -3.26 11.64 -19.82
N GLY A 241 -3.69 12.79 -19.30
CA GLY A 241 -3.89 14.04 -20.07
C GLY A 241 -2.68 14.99 -20.12
N LYS A 242 -1.57 14.68 -19.44
CA LYS A 242 -0.30 15.43 -19.55
C LYS A 242 0.78 14.49 -20.08
N VAL A 243 0.62 14.04 -21.32
CA VAL A 243 1.78 13.58 -22.09
C VAL A 243 2.61 14.83 -22.36
N ILE A 244 3.73 14.97 -21.67
CA ILE A 244 4.74 15.97 -22.03
C ILE A 244 5.25 15.53 -23.40
N SER A 245 4.81 16.21 -24.47
CA SER A 245 5.43 16.06 -25.77
C SER A 245 6.90 16.44 -25.61
N LYS A 246 7.80 15.48 -25.81
CA LYS A 246 9.22 15.80 -25.96
C LYS A 246 9.34 16.77 -27.15
N LYS A 247 9.82 17.98 -26.87
CA LYS A 247 10.53 18.75 -27.90
C LYS A 247 11.92 18.17 -28.06
#